data_AF-A0A7C4TUB9-F1
#
_entry.id   AF-A0A7C4TUB9-F1
#
_cell.length_a   1.000
_cell.length_b   1.000
_cell.length_c   1.000
_cell.angle_alpha   90.00
_cell.angle_beta   90.00
_cell.angle_gamma   90.00
#
_symmetry.space_group_name_H-M   'P 1'
#
loop_
_entity.id
_entity.type
_entity.pdbx_description
1 polymer ?
#
loop_
_entity_poly.entity_id
_entity_poly.type
_entity_poly.pdbx_seq_one_letter_code
_entity_poly.pdbx_strand_id
1 'polypeptide(L)'
;MMKTSDTTKYLIYAEIVAEGVVERPDVVGAIFGQTEGLLGGDLDLRELQKTGRIGRIEVKIESKGGRSYGEIKIPSSLDKVETAIIAAALETIERVGPCSAKIKVSRIEDVRASKRKKIVERSKEILRELFEEPEIESEKITDLVRESLRIDEVVEYGEEKLPAGPAVDESDAIIVVEGRADVLNLLKHGIRNVIAVEGTNIPKTIVELSKKKTVTAFLDGDRGGELILKELLQVADVDFIARAPEGKGVEDLTLKEILKALRNKVPVE
;
A
#
# COMPACT_ATOMS: atom_id res chain seq x y z
N MET A 1 -15.14 -22.64 -7.92
CA MET A 1 -14.07 -21.62 -7.80
C MET A 1 -14.20 -20.64 -8.96
N MET A 2 -14.38 -19.35 -8.67
CA MET A 2 -14.43 -18.29 -9.70
C MET A 2 -13.10 -18.22 -10.44
N LYS A 3 -13.13 -18.31 -11.78
CA LYS A 3 -12.00 -17.94 -12.63
C LYS A 3 -11.97 -16.42 -12.77
N THR A 4 -11.45 -15.72 -11.77
CA THR A 4 -11.05 -14.31 -11.94
C THR A 4 -9.94 -14.23 -12.97
N SER A 5 -10.05 -13.34 -13.96
CA SER A 5 -8.93 -13.03 -14.85
C SER A 5 -7.74 -12.50 -14.05
N ASP A 6 -6.52 -12.84 -14.45
CA ASP A 6 -5.28 -12.52 -13.73
C ASP A 6 -5.04 -11.02 -13.51
N THR A 7 -5.77 -10.16 -14.23
CA THR A 7 -5.64 -8.71 -14.20
C THR A 7 -6.62 -8.00 -13.25
N THR A 8 -7.56 -8.71 -12.63
CA THR A 8 -8.57 -8.11 -11.75
C THR A 8 -7.90 -7.47 -10.52
N LYS A 9 -8.11 -6.16 -10.33
CA LYS A 9 -7.63 -5.38 -9.18
C LYS A 9 -8.73 -5.18 -8.13
N TYR A 10 -9.94 -4.89 -8.60
CA TYR A 10 -11.10 -4.60 -7.76
C TYR A 10 -12.30 -5.44 -8.19
N LEU A 11 -13.20 -5.72 -7.26
CA LEU A 11 -14.48 -6.38 -7.51
C LEU A 11 -15.60 -5.52 -6.95
N ILE A 12 -16.45 -4.99 -7.82
CA ILE A 12 -17.64 -4.21 -7.43
C ILE A 12 -18.75 -5.21 -7.11
N TYR A 13 -19.36 -5.08 -5.94
CA TYR A 13 -20.55 -5.81 -5.54
C TYR A 13 -21.72 -4.83 -5.50
N ALA A 14 -22.80 -5.19 -6.17
CA ALA A 14 -24.05 -4.45 -6.15
C ALA A 14 -25.24 -5.40 -6.00
N GLU A 15 -26.30 -4.89 -5.42
CA GLU A 15 -27.58 -5.58 -5.24
C GLU A 15 -28.62 -4.91 -6.14
N ILE A 16 -29.47 -5.71 -6.76
CA ILE A 16 -30.57 -5.26 -7.61
C ILE A 16 -31.91 -5.73 -7.05
N VAL A 17 -32.88 -4.83 -7.02
CA VAL A 17 -34.28 -5.13 -6.73
C VAL A 17 -35.12 -4.60 -7.89
N ALA A 18 -35.92 -5.47 -8.52
CA ALA A 18 -36.80 -5.11 -9.63
C ALA A 18 -38.26 -5.43 -9.31
N GLU A 19 -39.16 -4.53 -9.70
CA GLU A 19 -40.63 -4.64 -9.54
C GLU A 19 -41.25 -5.45 -10.69
N GLY A 20 -40.74 -6.66 -10.88
CA GLY A 20 -41.23 -7.61 -11.87
C GLY A 20 -40.31 -8.80 -12.04
N VAL A 21 -40.65 -9.67 -12.98
CA VAL A 21 -39.79 -10.81 -13.37
C VAL A 21 -38.79 -10.29 -14.40
N VAL A 22 -37.51 -10.35 -14.06
CA VAL A 22 -36.41 -9.97 -14.96
C VAL A 22 -35.40 -11.12 -15.02
N GLU A 23 -34.78 -11.30 -16.16
CA GLU A 23 -33.75 -12.30 -16.36
C GLU A 23 -32.35 -11.68 -16.41
N ARG A 24 -31.34 -12.54 -16.32
CA ARG A 24 -29.94 -12.10 -16.43
C ARG A 24 -29.65 -11.24 -17.69
N PRO A 25 -30.14 -11.58 -18.90
CA PRO A 25 -29.90 -10.76 -20.08
C PRO A 25 -30.44 -9.33 -19.96
N ASP A 26 -31.59 -9.13 -19.30
CA ASP A 26 -32.20 -7.81 -19.11
C ASP A 26 -31.30 -6.90 -18.29
N VAL A 27 -30.68 -7.46 -17.26
CA VAL A 27 -29.83 -6.72 -16.30
C VAL A 27 -28.51 -6.34 -16.95
N VAL A 28 -27.90 -7.28 -17.67
CA VAL A 28 -26.69 -7.01 -18.44
C VAL A 28 -26.99 -5.96 -19.52
N GLY A 29 -28.12 -6.08 -20.21
CA GLY A 29 -28.57 -5.11 -21.20
C GLY A 29 -28.77 -3.72 -20.62
N ALA A 30 -29.40 -3.61 -19.45
CA ALA A 30 -29.59 -2.34 -18.76
C ALA A 30 -28.28 -1.71 -18.29
N ILE A 31 -27.36 -2.53 -17.74
CA ILE A 31 -26.04 -2.04 -17.31
C ILE A 31 -25.29 -1.41 -18.49
N PHE A 32 -25.20 -2.09 -19.63
CA PHE A 32 -24.51 -1.51 -20.78
C PHE A 32 -25.29 -0.35 -21.39
N GLY A 33 -26.61 -0.49 -21.61
CA GLY A 33 -27.39 0.49 -22.35
C GLY A 33 -27.61 1.81 -21.61
N GLN A 34 -27.83 1.78 -20.29
CA GLN A 34 -28.09 3.00 -19.52
C GLN A 34 -26.84 3.69 -19.00
N THR A 35 -25.69 3.01 -19.00
CA THR A 35 -24.40 3.65 -18.65
C THR A 35 -23.67 4.18 -19.88
N GLU A 36 -24.05 3.74 -21.08
CA GLU A 36 -23.53 4.22 -22.36
C GLU A 36 -23.86 5.71 -22.55
N GLY A 37 -22.84 6.53 -22.85
CA GLY A 37 -22.98 7.97 -23.04
C GLY A 37 -23.06 8.82 -21.76
N LEU A 38 -23.21 8.21 -20.57
CA LEU A 38 -23.13 8.93 -19.29
C LEU A 38 -21.68 9.12 -18.83
N LEU A 39 -20.85 8.14 -19.16
CA LEU A 39 -19.43 8.12 -18.84
C LEU A 39 -18.67 8.52 -20.11
N GLY A 40 -17.68 9.42 -19.98
CA GLY A 40 -16.83 9.82 -21.11
C GLY A 40 -16.20 8.60 -21.80
N GLY A 41 -15.77 8.73 -23.06
CA GLY A 41 -15.41 7.58 -23.91
C GLY A 41 -14.40 6.59 -23.31
N ASP A 42 -13.50 7.04 -22.44
CA ASP A 42 -12.51 6.19 -21.76
C ASP A 42 -13.10 5.30 -20.65
N LEU A 43 -14.33 5.58 -20.22
CA LEU A 43 -15.06 4.89 -19.14
C LEU A 43 -16.31 4.14 -19.63
N ASP A 44 -16.49 4.01 -20.95
CA ASP A 44 -17.56 3.21 -21.53
C ASP A 44 -17.38 1.73 -21.15
N LEU A 45 -18.38 1.16 -20.45
CA LEU A 45 -18.34 -0.22 -19.98
C LEU A 45 -18.16 -1.25 -21.11
N ARG A 46 -18.71 -1.00 -22.31
CA ARG A 46 -18.62 -1.91 -23.46
C ARG A 46 -17.19 -1.91 -24.03
N GLU A 47 -16.57 -0.74 -24.17
CA GLU A 47 -15.17 -0.62 -24.60
C GLU A 47 -14.20 -1.15 -23.54
N LEU A 48 -14.45 -0.86 -22.26
CA LEU A 48 -13.69 -1.38 -21.14
C LEU A 48 -13.74 -2.91 -21.07
N GLN A 49 -14.88 -3.53 -21.41
CA GLN A 49 -14.99 -4.99 -21.48
C GLN A 49 -14.22 -5.57 -22.67
N LYS A 50 -14.28 -4.93 -23.84
CA LYS A 50 -13.51 -5.36 -25.04
C LYS A 50 -12.00 -5.28 -24.82
N THR A 51 -11.54 -4.21 -24.19
CA THR A 51 -10.13 -3.99 -23.86
C THR A 51 -9.65 -4.83 -22.67
N GLY A 52 -10.57 -5.56 -22.01
CA GLY A 52 -10.26 -6.39 -20.85
C GLY A 52 -9.99 -5.61 -19.57
N ARG A 53 -10.24 -4.29 -19.57
CA ARG A 53 -10.13 -3.45 -18.37
C ARG A 53 -11.26 -3.76 -17.38
N ILE A 54 -12.44 -4.11 -17.87
CA ILE A 54 -13.57 -4.66 -17.11
C ILE A 54 -13.76 -6.13 -17.48
N GLY A 55 -14.01 -6.96 -16.47
CA GLY A 55 -14.24 -8.39 -16.62
C GLY A 55 -15.66 -8.73 -17.10
N ARG A 56 -16.00 -10.02 -17.04
CA ARG A 56 -17.37 -10.47 -17.29
C ARG A 56 -18.26 -10.05 -16.12
N ILE A 57 -19.36 -9.38 -16.44
CA ILE A 57 -20.38 -9.03 -15.45
C ILE A 57 -21.13 -10.30 -15.06
N GLU A 58 -21.01 -10.68 -13.80
CA GLU A 58 -21.72 -11.80 -13.23
C GLU A 58 -23.00 -11.28 -12.58
N VAL A 59 -24.13 -11.86 -12.97
CA VAL A 59 -25.44 -11.50 -12.44
C VAL A 59 -26.11 -12.78 -11.97
N LYS A 60 -26.56 -12.80 -10.72
CA LYS A 60 -27.40 -13.84 -10.16
C LYS A 60 -28.72 -13.23 -9.77
N ILE A 61 -29.83 -13.74 -10.30
CA ILE A 61 -31.16 -13.22 -10.03
C ILE A 61 -32.10 -14.38 -9.67
N GLU A 62 -32.94 -14.12 -8.69
CA GLU A 62 -34.07 -14.95 -8.32
C GLU A 62 -35.35 -14.12 -8.34
N SER A 63 -36.40 -14.66 -8.94
CA SER A 63 -37.73 -14.05 -8.94
C SER A 63 -38.65 -14.77 -7.96
N LYS A 64 -39.26 -14.02 -7.03
CA LYS A 64 -40.23 -14.52 -6.05
C LYS A 64 -41.39 -13.53 -5.92
N GLY A 65 -42.62 -14.02 -6.07
CA GLY A 65 -43.84 -13.24 -5.82
C GLY A 65 -43.98 -11.98 -6.67
N GLY A 66 -43.58 -12.02 -7.95
CA GLY A 66 -43.67 -10.88 -8.86
C GLY A 66 -42.61 -9.78 -8.66
N ARG A 67 -41.60 -10.02 -7.81
CA ARG A 67 -40.40 -9.19 -7.70
C ARG A 67 -39.16 -10.03 -7.95
N SER A 68 -38.10 -9.39 -8.41
CA SER A 68 -36.79 -10.04 -8.62
C SER A 68 -35.73 -9.40 -7.76
N TYR A 69 -34.88 -10.24 -7.18
CA TYR A 69 -33.75 -9.85 -6.37
C TYR A 69 -32.49 -10.47 -6.96
N GLY A 70 -31.40 -9.73 -6.94
CA GLY A 70 -30.15 -10.25 -7.47
C GLY A 70 -28.89 -9.59 -6.95
N GLU A 71 -27.79 -10.28 -7.20
CA GLU A 71 -26.43 -9.80 -6.98
C GLU A 71 -25.75 -9.58 -8.33
N ILE A 72 -25.05 -8.46 -8.44
CA ILE A 72 -24.21 -8.09 -9.57
C ILE A 72 -22.76 -8.03 -9.07
N LYS A 73 -21.86 -8.68 -9.80
CA LYS A 73 -20.41 -8.65 -9.54
C LYS A 73 -19.68 -8.22 -10.80
N ILE A 74 -18.91 -7.14 -10.70
CA ILE A 74 -18.15 -6.59 -11.82
C ILE A 74 -16.65 -6.59 -11.47
N PRO A 75 -15.85 -7.45 -12.10
CA PRO A 75 -14.39 -7.41 -11.97
C PRO A 75 -13.84 -6.18 -12.71
N SER A 76 -12.94 -5.44 -12.08
CA SER A 76 -12.29 -4.26 -12.64
C SER A 76 -10.77 -4.34 -12.47
N SER A 77 -10.04 -3.96 -13.51
CA SER A 77 -8.58 -3.76 -13.48
C SER A 77 -8.17 -2.28 -13.50
N LEU A 78 -9.17 -1.39 -13.43
CA LEU A 78 -9.03 0.06 -13.40
C LEU A 78 -8.41 0.56 -12.10
N ASP A 79 -8.15 1.86 -12.02
CA ASP A 79 -7.78 2.49 -10.75
C ASP A 79 -8.98 2.64 -9.80
N LYS A 80 -8.73 3.13 -8.57
CA LYS A 80 -9.77 3.27 -7.55
C LYS A 80 -10.84 4.29 -7.93
N VAL A 81 -10.45 5.38 -8.59
CA VAL A 81 -11.34 6.50 -8.93
C VAL A 81 -12.25 6.08 -10.08
N GLU A 82 -11.68 5.56 -11.16
CA GLU A 82 -12.39 5.01 -12.31
C GLU A 82 -13.37 3.90 -11.89
N THR A 83 -12.93 2.99 -11.01
CA THR A 83 -13.79 1.91 -10.49
C THR A 83 -14.96 2.46 -9.67
N ALA A 84 -14.74 3.51 -8.87
CA ALA A 84 -15.80 4.14 -8.08
C ALA A 84 -16.81 4.87 -8.97
N ILE A 85 -16.35 5.54 -10.04
CA ILE A 85 -17.22 6.20 -11.02
C ILE A 85 -18.15 5.18 -11.70
N ILE A 86 -17.60 4.04 -12.12
CA ILE A 86 -18.40 2.95 -12.70
C ILE A 86 -19.42 2.44 -11.68
N ALA A 87 -19.00 2.22 -10.43
CA ALA A 87 -19.91 1.77 -9.39
C ALA A 87 -21.08 2.76 -9.19
N ALA A 88 -20.80 4.06 -9.16
CA ALA A 88 -21.82 5.10 -9.05
C ALA A 88 -22.77 5.10 -10.27
N ALA A 89 -22.24 4.89 -11.48
CA ALA A 89 -23.05 4.78 -12.69
C ALA A 89 -24.00 3.57 -12.68
N LEU A 90 -23.68 2.50 -11.95
CA LEU A 90 -24.62 1.40 -11.76
C LEU A 90 -25.84 1.82 -10.94
N GLU A 91 -25.67 2.72 -9.97
CA GLU A 91 -26.77 3.18 -9.12
C GLU A 91 -27.74 4.11 -9.85
N THR A 92 -27.35 4.68 -10.99
CA THR A 92 -28.23 5.54 -11.81
C THR A 92 -29.18 4.74 -12.69
N ILE A 93 -29.08 3.41 -12.71
CA ILE A 93 -29.94 2.54 -13.51
C ILE A 93 -31.29 2.39 -12.81
N GLU A 94 -32.33 2.96 -13.41
CA GLU A 94 -33.69 2.96 -12.85
C GLU A 94 -34.61 1.91 -13.49
N ARG A 95 -34.21 1.34 -14.64
CA ARG A 95 -35.03 0.38 -15.38
C ARG A 95 -34.22 -0.81 -15.86
N VAL A 96 -34.81 -2.00 -15.74
CA VAL A 96 -34.21 -3.26 -16.20
C VAL A 96 -35.27 -4.04 -16.97
N GLY A 97 -35.03 -4.23 -18.27
CA GLY A 97 -36.04 -4.76 -19.18
C GLY A 97 -37.30 -3.87 -19.17
N PRO A 98 -38.52 -4.45 -19.02
CA PRO A 98 -39.75 -3.69 -18.93
C PRO A 98 -40.02 -3.11 -17.52
N CYS A 99 -39.25 -3.49 -16.50
CA CYS A 99 -39.57 -3.23 -15.10
C CYS A 99 -38.73 -2.09 -14.50
N SER A 100 -39.29 -1.42 -13.50
CA SER A 100 -38.54 -0.51 -12.64
C SER A 100 -37.61 -1.30 -11.73
N ALA A 101 -36.37 -0.82 -11.57
CA ALA A 101 -35.38 -1.47 -10.75
C ALA A 101 -34.56 -0.44 -9.96
N LYS A 102 -34.01 -0.88 -8.84
CA LYS A 102 -33.08 -0.12 -8.02
C LYS A 102 -31.82 -0.94 -7.81
N ILE A 103 -30.68 -0.38 -8.19
CA ILE A 103 -29.37 -0.97 -7.96
C ILE A 103 -28.69 -0.19 -6.85
N LYS A 104 -28.09 -0.90 -5.90
CA LYS A 104 -27.30 -0.32 -4.81
C LYS A 104 -25.94 -1.00 -4.74
N VAL A 105 -24.87 -0.22 -4.77
CA VAL A 105 -23.52 -0.75 -4.58
C VAL A 105 -23.35 -1.08 -3.10
N SER A 106 -23.04 -2.34 -2.80
CA SER A 106 -22.84 -2.80 -1.43
C SER A 106 -21.41 -2.57 -0.96
N ARG A 107 -20.42 -2.89 -1.80
CA ARG A 107 -19.00 -2.65 -1.53
C ARG A 107 -18.13 -2.81 -2.77
N ILE A 108 -16.93 -2.25 -2.72
CA ILE A 108 -15.85 -2.50 -3.69
C ILE A 108 -14.71 -3.21 -2.93
N GLU A 109 -14.34 -4.40 -3.37
CA GLU A 109 -13.27 -5.21 -2.74
C GLU A 109 -11.97 -5.11 -3.54
N ASP A 110 -10.86 -4.81 -2.86
CA ASP A 110 -9.51 -4.97 -3.42
C ASP A 110 -9.10 -6.44 -3.33
N VAL A 111 -9.20 -7.14 -4.47
CA VAL A 111 -8.88 -8.57 -4.54
C VAL A 111 -7.38 -8.85 -4.40
N ARG A 112 -6.51 -7.85 -4.66
CA ARG A 112 -5.06 -8.00 -4.50
C ARG A 112 -4.66 -8.00 -3.03
N ALA A 113 -5.28 -7.16 -2.21
CA ALA A 113 -5.08 -7.18 -0.76
C ALA A 113 -5.51 -8.52 -0.15
N SER A 114 -6.68 -9.04 -0.56
CA SER A 114 -7.21 -10.33 -0.12
C SER A 114 -6.34 -11.52 -0.56
N LYS A 115 -5.91 -11.56 -1.83
CA LYS A 115 -4.99 -12.60 -2.34
C LYS A 115 -3.64 -12.57 -1.63
N ARG A 116 -3.07 -11.39 -1.37
CA ARG A 116 -1.80 -11.26 -0.63
C ARG A 116 -1.89 -11.91 0.75
N LYS A 117 -2.96 -11.66 1.51
CA LYS A 117 -3.18 -12.32 2.81
C LYS A 117 -3.25 -13.84 2.70
N LYS A 118 -4.01 -14.35 1.73
CA LYS A 118 -4.11 -15.80 1.49
C LYS A 118 -2.80 -16.45 1.08
N ILE A 119 -1.99 -15.77 0.26
CA ILE A 119 -0.66 -16.24 -0.11
C ILE A 119 0.20 -16.38 1.15
N VAL A 120 0.20 -15.35 2.01
CA VAL A 120 0.96 -15.37 3.28
C VAL A 120 0.49 -16.52 4.19
N GLU A 121 -0.82 -16.70 4.39
CA GLU A 121 -1.36 -17.78 5.20
C GLU A 121 -1.00 -19.15 4.63
N ARG A 122 -1.18 -19.36 3.32
CA ARG A 122 -0.85 -20.64 2.69
C ARG A 122 0.64 -20.92 2.71
N SER A 123 1.49 -19.90 2.55
CA SER A 123 2.94 -20.06 2.70
C SER A 123 3.32 -20.54 4.11
N LYS A 124 2.65 -20.05 5.17
CA LYS A 124 2.87 -20.54 6.54
C LYS A 124 2.49 -22.00 6.71
N GLU A 125 1.37 -22.41 6.13
CA GLU A 125 0.92 -23.82 6.19
C GLU A 125 1.88 -24.73 5.43
N ILE A 126 2.26 -24.36 4.20
CA ILE A 126 3.21 -25.13 3.38
C ILE A 126 4.54 -25.30 4.12
N LEU A 127 5.02 -24.25 4.78
CA LEU A 127 6.25 -24.30 5.56
C LEU A 127 6.16 -25.31 6.73
N ARG A 128 4.99 -25.39 7.39
CA ARG A 128 4.75 -26.34 8.49
C ARG A 128 4.55 -27.78 8.02
N GLU A 129 3.93 -27.97 6.86
CA GLU A 129 3.54 -29.28 6.34
C GLU A 129 4.66 -29.99 5.56
N LEU A 130 5.47 -29.24 4.78
CA LEU A 130 6.45 -29.83 3.86
C LEU A 130 7.88 -29.86 4.38
N PHE A 131 8.16 -29.18 5.49
CA PHE A 131 9.45 -29.21 6.16
C PHE A 131 9.30 -29.86 7.54
N GLU A 132 9.19 -31.19 7.57
CA GLU A 132 9.37 -31.99 8.79
C GLU A 132 10.86 -32.08 9.13
N GLU A 133 11.47 -31.03 9.68
CA GLU A 133 12.72 -31.17 10.45
C GLU A 133 12.80 -30.16 11.61
N PRO A 134 13.39 -30.55 12.75
CA PRO A 134 13.40 -29.77 13.97
C PRO A 134 14.44 -28.64 13.92
N GLU A 135 14.06 -27.50 14.50
CA GLU A 135 14.94 -26.41 14.95
C GLU A 135 15.90 -25.83 13.90
N ILE A 136 15.36 -25.07 12.95
CA ILE A 136 16.07 -23.89 12.43
C ILE A 136 15.15 -22.68 12.61
N GLU A 137 15.41 -21.98 13.71
CA GLU A 137 14.93 -20.66 14.16
C GLU A 137 13.80 -20.02 13.33
N SER A 138 12.59 -20.23 13.84
CA SER A 138 11.34 -19.57 13.45
C SER A 138 11.38 -18.03 13.42
N GLU A 139 12.42 -17.38 13.95
CA GLU A 139 12.55 -15.93 14.01
C GLU A 139 12.70 -15.29 12.62
N LYS A 140 13.51 -15.88 11.72
CA LYS A 140 13.78 -15.28 10.40
C LYS A 140 12.57 -15.24 9.47
N ILE A 141 11.63 -16.18 9.62
CA ILE A 141 10.43 -16.26 8.77
C ILE A 141 9.30 -15.39 9.34
N THR A 142 9.19 -15.29 10.66
CA THR A 142 8.26 -14.34 11.29
C THR A 142 8.62 -12.89 11.00
N ASP A 143 9.91 -12.56 10.88
CA ASP A 143 10.38 -11.19 10.62
C ASP A 143 10.09 -10.77 9.17
N LEU A 144 10.39 -11.63 8.19
CA LEU A 144 10.07 -11.37 6.78
C LEU A 144 8.55 -11.22 6.52
N VAL A 145 7.71 -11.93 7.27
CA VAL A 145 6.25 -11.85 7.15
C VAL A 145 5.67 -10.65 7.91
N ARG A 146 6.25 -10.27 9.06
CA ARG A 146 5.84 -9.06 9.82
C ARG A 146 6.25 -7.77 9.11
N GLU A 147 7.41 -7.73 8.45
CA GLU A 147 7.85 -6.59 7.64
C GLU A 147 6.91 -6.33 6.45
N SER A 148 6.37 -7.39 5.84
CA SER A 148 5.45 -7.24 4.69
C SER A 148 4.07 -6.64 5.01
N LEU A 149 3.71 -6.54 6.30
CA LEU A 149 2.38 -6.11 6.77
C LEU A 149 2.38 -4.84 7.61
N ARG A 150 3.55 -4.29 7.99
CA ARG A 150 3.63 -2.99 8.64
C ARG A 150 4.05 -1.96 7.62
N ILE A 151 3.10 -1.13 7.20
CA ILE A 151 3.45 0.25 6.87
C ILE A 151 3.81 0.82 8.25
N ASP A 152 5.08 0.76 8.62
CA ASP A 152 5.51 1.37 9.87
C ASP A 152 5.29 2.88 9.69
N GLU A 153 4.28 3.40 10.39
CA GLU A 153 3.98 4.82 10.39
C GLU A 153 5.16 5.56 11.04
N VAL A 154 5.53 6.69 10.44
CA VAL A 154 6.46 7.64 11.05
C VAL A 154 5.87 8.06 12.38
N VAL A 155 6.64 7.90 13.46
CA VAL A 155 6.27 8.37 14.80
C VAL A 155 6.93 9.72 15.06
N GLU A 156 6.38 10.48 16.01
CA GLU A 156 7.00 11.70 16.54
C GLU A 156 7.84 11.32 17.77
N TYR A 157 9.09 11.78 17.82
CA TYR A 157 10.05 11.41 18.86
C TYR A 157 10.61 12.64 19.59
N GLY A 158 10.69 12.55 20.93
CA GLY A 158 11.21 13.61 21.80
C GLY A 158 10.27 14.81 21.97
N GLU A 159 10.70 15.80 22.76
CA GLU A 159 9.95 17.03 23.00
C GLU A 159 9.77 17.86 21.72
N GLU A 160 10.72 17.72 20.79
CA GLU A 160 10.76 18.42 19.50
C GLU A 160 9.93 17.70 18.41
N LYS A 161 9.29 16.56 18.74
CA LYS A 161 8.39 15.80 17.85
C LYS A 161 9.01 15.42 16.50
N LEU A 162 10.26 14.96 16.54
CA LEU A 162 11.02 14.63 15.34
C LEU A 162 10.43 13.42 14.61
N PRO A 163 10.37 13.43 13.26
CA PRO A 163 10.01 12.25 12.49
C PRO A 163 10.99 11.11 12.77
N ALA A 164 10.47 9.97 13.21
CA ALA A 164 11.28 8.83 13.59
C ALA A 164 10.62 7.51 13.21
N GLY A 165 11.45 6.47 13.18
CA GLY A 165 11.01 5.09 13.17
C GLY A 165 10.65 4.59 14.57
N PRO A 166 9.78 3.57 14.66
CA PRO A 166 9.26 3.11 15.94
C PRO A 166 10.30 2.44 16.85
N ALA A 167 11.48 2.07 16.33
CA ALA A 167 12.49 1.33 17.07
C ALA A 167 13.64 2.20 17.61
N VAL A 168 13.52 3.53 17.58
CA VAL A 168 14.58 4.46 18.05
C VAL A 168 14.88 4.27 19.54
N ASP A 169 13.86 4.07 20.39
CA ASP A 169 14.06 3.83 21.82
C ASP A 169 14.68 2.47 22.11
N GLU A 170 14.18 1.43 21.45
CA GLU A 170 14.54 0.04 21.72
C GLU A 170 15.92 -0.34 21.17
N SER A 171 16.42 0.37 20.14
CA SER A 171 17.68 0.02 19.47
C SER A 171 18.89 0.65 20.14
N ASP A 172 19.97 -0.10 20.32
CA ASP A 172 21.25 0.41 20.85
C ASP A 172 22.01 1.31 19.85
N ALA A 173 21.58 1.31 18.59
CA ALA A 173 22.13 2.16 17.53
C ALA A 173 21.00 2.87 16.80
N ILE A 174 21.29 4.07 16.30
CA ILE A 174 20.34 4.90 15.53
C ILE A 174 20.98 5.44 14.24
N ILE A 175 20.14 5.68 13.24
CA ILE A 175 20.50 6.32 11.98
C ILE A 175 19.85 7.71 11.96
N VAL A 176 20.68 8.75 11.87
CA VAL A 176 20.23 10.13 11.81
C VAL A 176 20.20 10.59 10.36
N VAL A 177 19.05 11.08 9.90
CA VAL A 177 18.80 11.53 8.51
C VAL A 177 18.34 12.99 8.48
N GLU A 178 18.31 13.61 7.28
CA GLU A 178 17.94 15.02 7.13
C GLU A 178 16.45 15.25 7.36
N GLY A 179 15.60 14.47 6.68
CA GLY A 179 14.18 14.76 6.60
C GLY A 179 13.25 13.57 6.77
N ARG A 180 11.96 13.88 6.86
CA ARG A 180 10.87 12.90 6.95
C ARG A 180 10.82 11.95 5.75
N ALA A 181 11.17 12.42 4.55
CA ALA A 181 11.18 11.61 3.34
C ALA A 181 12.20 10.46 3.44
N ASP A 182 13.37 10.74 4.01
CA ASP A 182 14.41 9.75 4.28
C ASP A 182 13.94 8.70 5.29
N VAL A 183 13.29 9.15 6.38
CA VAL A 183 12.69 8.27 7.40
C VAL A 183 11.69 7.33 6.73
N LEU A 184 10.79 7.85 5.89
CA LEU A 184 9.81 7.05 5.17
C LEU A 184 10.46 6.03 4.24
N ASN A 185 11.51 6.43 3.51
CA ASN A 185 12.17 5.53 2.58
C ASN A 185 12.92 4.40 3.32
N LEU A 186 13.59 4.72 4.42
CA LEU A 186 14.26 3.73 5.27
C LEU A 186 13.27 2.78 5.95
N LEU A 187 12.14 3.28 6.46
CA LEU A 187 11.08 2.45 7.04
C LEU A 187 10.45 1.51 6.01
N LYS A 188 10.19 2.00 4.80
CA LYS A 188 9.71 1.19 3.66
C LYS A 188 10.67 0.05 3.33
N HIS A 189 11.94 0.20 3.68
CA HIS A 189 13.01 -0.78 3.47
C HIS A 189 13.38 -1.57 4.74
N GLY A 190 12.56 -1.50 5.81
CA GLY A 190 12.71 -2.30 7.03
C GLY A 190 13.65 -1.72 8.08
N ILE A 191 14.20 -0.53 7.86
CA ILE A 191 15.13 0.13 8.78
C ILE A 191 14.33 1.01 9.73
N ARG A 192 14.20 0.57 10.99
CA ARG A 192 13.25 1.12 11.98
C ARG A 192 13.86 2.04 13.03
N ASN A 193 15.18 2.06 13.15
CA ASN A 193 15.94 2.82 14.13
C ASN A 193 16.44 4.15 13.53
N VAL A 194 15.58 4.84 12.80
CA VAL A 194 15.89 6.07 12.05
C VAL A 194 15.24 7.28 12.71
N ILE A 195 15.91 8.43 12.72
CA ILE A 195 15.35 9.71 13.20
C ILE A 195 15.83 10.88 12.33
N ALA A 196 14.93 11.83 12.03
CA ALA A 196 15.25 13.02 11.25
C ALA A 196 15.63 14.22 12.12
N VAL A 197 16.54 15.06 11.65
CA VAL A 197 16.91 16.34 12.31
C VAL A 197 16.07 17.53 11.82
N GLU A 198 15.40 17.40 10.67
CA GLU A 198 14.57 18.45 10.03
C GLU A 198 15.27 19.81 9.87
N GLY A 199 16.54 19.78 9.47
CA GLY A 199 17.32 20.98 9.12
C GLY A 199 18.69 21.04 9.78
N THR A 200 19.33 22.20 9.70
CA THR A 200 20.70 22.41 10.17
C THR A 200 20.82 22.73 11.66
N ASN A 201 19.73 23.11 12.33
CA ASN A 201 19.76 23.37 13.77
C ASN A 201 19.46 22.07 14.53
N ILE A 202 20.52 21.40 15.01
CA ILE A 202 20.39 20.05 15.55
C ILE A 202 19.56 20.04 16.84
N PRO A 203 18.45 19.27 16.87
CA PRO A 203 17.57 19.15 18.03
C PRO A 203 18.31 18.62 19.27
N LYS A 204 17.94 19.11 20.47
CA LYS A 204 18.51 18.61 21.74
C LYS A 204 18.24 17.11 21.94
N THR A 205 17.12 16.64 21.42
CA THR A 205 16.73 15.22 21.43
C THR A 205 17.82 14.35 20.80
N ILE A 206 18.42 14.79 19.68
CA ILE A 206 19.46 14.05 18.96
C ILE A 206 20.77 14.06 19.76
N VAL A 207 21.12 15.19 20.36
CA VAL A 207 22.30 15.33 21.22
C VAL A 207 22.22 14.35 22.41
N GLU A 208 21.07 14.27 23.07
CA GLU A 208 20.90 13.36 24.21
C GLU A 208 20.87 11.88 23.81
N LEU A 209 20.36 11.57 22.61
CA LEU A 209 20.43 10.22 22.06
C LEU A 209 21.87 9.81 21.72
N SER A 210 22.65 10.73 21.17
CA SER A 210 24.03 10.45 20.74
C SER A 210 24.95 9.99 21.88
N LYS A 211 24.70 10.46 23.11
CA LYS A 211 25.45 10.05 24.30
C LYS A 211 25.15 8.63 24.79
N LYS A 212 24.05 8.04 24.33
CA LYS A 212 23.50 6.78 24.85
C LYS A 212 23.52 5.64 23.84
N LYS A 213 23.61 5.97 22.54
CA LYS A 213 23.41 5.03 21.43
C LYS A 213 24.48 5.27 20.38
N THR A 214 24.83 4.22 19.64
CA THR A 214 25.73 4.36 18.49
C THR A 214 25.04 5.11 17.36
N VAL A 215 25.60 6.21 16.89
CA VAL A 215 25.01 7.10 15.88
C VAL A 215 25.67 6.91 14.53
N THR A 216 24.86 6.64 13.51
CA THR A 216 25.27 6.74 12.10
C THR A 216 24.54 7.92 11.44
N ALA A 217 25.27 8.96 11.05
CA ALA A 217 24.70 10.03 10.23
C ALA A 217 24.61 9.54 8.77
N PHE A 218 23.40 9.41 8.23
CA PHE A 218 23.16 9.03 6.84
C PHE A 218 22.51 10.18 6.09
N LEU A 219 23.33 10.91 5.34
CA LEU A 219 22.95 12.19 4.75
C LEU A 219 23.14 12.18 3.24
N ASP A 220 22.44 13.11 2.60
CA ASP A 220 22.49 13.34 1.17
C ASP A 220 23.90 13.71 0.71
N GLY A 221 24.19 13.41 -0.56
CA GLY A 221 25.47 13.70 -1.20
C GLY A 221 25.62 15.15 -1.65
N ASP A 222 24.89 16.09 -1.04
CA ASP A 222 24.80 17.48 -1.48
C ASP A 222 25.28 18.48 -0.41
N ARG A 223 25.18 19.77 -0.72
CA ARG A 223 25.61 20.84 0.18
C ARG A 223 24.74 20.92 1.45
N GLY A 224 23.45 20.57 1.38
CA GLY A 224 22.56 20.55 2.54
C GLY A 224 23.02 19.51 3.55
N GLY A 225 23.20 18.27 3.09
CA GLY A 225 23.72 17.18 3.91
C GLY A 225 25.13 17.43 4.45
N GLU A 226 25.99 18.17 3.74
CA GLU A 226 27.28 18.60 4.30
C GLU A 226 27.16 19.57 5.48
N LEU A 227 26.25 20.55 5.39
CA LEU A 227 26.05 21.53 6.46
C LEU A 227 25.46 20.86 7.71
N ILE A 228 24.49 19.96 7.52
CA ILE A 228 23.90 19.18 8.62
C ILE A 228 24.96 18.31 9.30
N LEU A 229 25.83 17.64 8.52
CA LEU A 229 26.91 16.85 9.09
C LEU A 229 27.85 17.72 9.94
N LYS A 230 28.25 18.89 9.43
CA LYS A 230 29.14 19.81 10.14
C LYS A 230 28.55 20.28 11.46
N GLU A 231 27.25 20.52 11.51
CA GLU A 231 26.60 20.88 12.76
C GLU A 231 26.50 19.68 13.70
N LEU A 232 26.06 18.51 13.19
CA LEU A 232 25.98 17.27 13.98
C LEU A 232 27.29 16.95 14.69
N LEU A 233 28.41 17.02 13.97
CA LEU A 233 29.74 16.74 14.53
C LEU A 233 30.21 17.76 15.58
N GLN A 234 29.63 18.97 15.61
CA GLN A 234 29.97 19.98 16.62
C GLN A 234 29.22 19.77 17.94
N VAL A 235 28.01 19.19 17.88
CA VAL A 235 27.09 19.19 19.02
C VAL A 235 26.65 17.80 19.48
N ALA A 236 26.89 16.75 18.70
CA ALA A 236 26.48 15.37 18.97
C ALA A 236 27.63 14.37 18.73
N ASP A 237 27.62 13.27 19.48
CA ASP A 237 28.60 12.18 19.35
C ASP A 237 28.22 11.26 18.19
N VAL A 238 28.82 11.46 17.01
CA VAL A 238 28.56 10.65 15.82
C VAL A 238 29.66 9.61 15.64
N ASP A 239 29.31 8.32 15.61
CA ASP A 239 30.29 7.24 15.43
C ASP A 239 30.61 6.95 13.97
N PHE A 240 29.61 7.05 13.08
CA PHE A 240 29.76 6.69 11.67
C PHE A 240 29.06 7.67 10.74
N ILE A 241 29.60 7.81 9.54
CA ILE A 241 29.02 8.60 8.46
C ILE A 241 28.75 7.68 7.26
N ALA A 242 27.52 7.69 6.79
CA ALA A 242 27.11 7.13 5.52
C ALA A 242 26.65 8.27 4.59
N ARG A 243 26.93 8.14 3.30
CA ARG A 243 26.54 9.13 2.28
C ARG A 243 25.75 8.47 1.17
N ALA A 244 24.70 9.16 0.72
CA ALA A 244 24.04 8.81 -0.53
C ALA A 244 25.02 8.98 -1.72
N PRO A 245 24.84 8.24 -2.82
CA PRO A 245 25.60 8.47 -4.05
C PRO A 245 25.44 9.91 -4.55
N GLU A 246 26.46 10.42 -5.24
CA GLU A 246 26.48 11.79 -5.78
C GLU A 246 25.23 12.09 -6.63
N GLY A 247 24.57 13.20 -6.33
CA GLY A 247 23.35 13.64 -7.03
C GLY A 247 22.06 12.86 -6.66
N LYS A 248 22.07 12.05 -5.59
CA LYS A 248 20.87 11.40 -5.05
C LYS A 248 20.64 11.76 -3.59
N GLY A 249 19.38 11.92 -3.21
CA GLY A 249 18.95 11.98 -1.82
C GLY A 249 18.64 10.61 -1.24
N VAL A 250 18.68 10.47 0.09
CA VAL A 250 18.37 9.24 0.82
C VAL A 250 16.93 8.79 0.55
N GLU A 251 16.01 9.73 0.38
CA GLU A 251 14.63 9.54 -0.07
C GLU A 251 14.45 8.76 -1.39
N ASP A 252 15.41 8.84 -2.31
CA ASP A 252 15.35 8.23 -3.65
C ASP A 252 16.13 6.91 -3.76
N LEU A 253 16.79 6.48 -2.69
CA LEU A 253 17.65 5.30 -2.74
C LEU A 253 16.84 4.00 -2.77
N THR A 254 17.33 3.05 -3.56
CA THR A 254 16.86 1.66 -3.51
C THR A 254 17.44 0.93 -2.29
N LEU A 255 16.78 -0.14 -1.84
CA LEU A 255 17.29 -1.03 -0.77
C LEU A 255 18.76 -1.44 -0.98
N LYS A 256 19.15 -1.74 -2.23
CA LYS A 256 20.53 -2.15 -2.55
C LYS A 256 21.53 -1.01 -2.34
N GLU A 257 21.14 0.22 -2.65
CA GLU A 257 21.97 1.41 -2.46
C GLU A 257 22.07 1.77 -0.98
N ILE A 258 20.96 1.73 -0.24
CA ILE A 258 20.91 1.95 1.22
C ILE A 258 21.84 0.98 1.94
N LEU A 259 21.69 -0.32 1.69
CA LEU A 259 22.51 -1.35 2.34
C LEU A 259 23.98 -1.26 1.94
N LYS A 260 24.30 -0.71 0.76
CA LYS A 260 25.67 -0.48 0.33
C LYS A 260 26.26 0.73 1.06
N ALA A 261 25.52 1.83 1.17
CA ALA A 261 25.95 3.03 1.88
C ALA A 261 26.19 2.76 3.36
N LEU A 262 25.25 2.08 4.04
CA LEU A 262 25.36 1.74 5.46
C LEU A 262 26.47 0.72 5.74
N ARG A 263 26.76 -0.22 4.81
CA ARG A 263 27.90 -1.14 4.96
C ARG A 263 29.25 -0.45 4.76
N ASN A 264 29.29 0.56 3.89
CA ASN A 264 30.50 1.33 3.60
C ASN A 264 30.61 2.59 4.47
N LYS A 265 29.86 2.67 5.57
CA LYS A 265 29.92 3.80 6.49
C LYS A 265 31.34 3.95 7.04
N VAL A 266 31.79 5.20 7.14
CA VAL A 266 33.14 5.54 7.60
C VAL A 266 33.07 5.94 9.06
N PRO A 267 33.91 5.41 9.96
CA PRO A 267 33.96 5.88 11.33
C PRO A 267 34.40 7.35 11.39
N VAL A 268 33.82 8.10 12.32
CA VAL A 268 34.29 9.44 12.66
C VAL A 268 35.50 9.29 13.58
N GLU A 269 36.56 10.04 13.30
CA GLU A 269 37.74 10.15 14.18
C GLU A 269 37.55 11.22 15.26
#